data_AF-A0A350UTZ0-F1
#
_entry.id   AF-A0A350UTZ0-F1
#
_cell.length_a   1.000
_cell.length_b   1.000
_cell.length_c   1.000
_cell.angle_alpha   90.00
_cell.angle_beta   90.00
_cell.angle_gamma   90.00
#
_symmetry.space_group_name_H-M   'P 1'
#
loop_
_entity.id
_entity.type
_entity.pdbx_description
1 polymer ?
#
loop_
_entity_poly.entity_id
_entity_poly.type
_entity_poly.pdbx_seq_one_letter_code
_entity_poly.pdbx_strand_id
1 'polypeptide(L)'
;MADSNSPPNVSYERPFYAQTRFLFVALLLAAVYSYGWRVTEIEPGELVRDIHLVKPLVRDLLHPDLLTFETEKESANAFFVLSSQQSQVPPLKNADSGPSFVLSKHTGQTGDSINVSGKGFRPHANGTIAWFNSIEQEYPLGSFATDADGNFHREIIVPPTAKGSTQTVRAVLEWQTGEWRVSDTLKLTMDKMMETVFLALMATTFSIFVAAPLSFLGARNLMTGNLTNTAVYYTIRTIFNVLRSVEPLIMAILFAVWVGIGPFAGV
;
A
#
# COMPACT_ATOMS: atom_id res chain seq x y z
N MET A 1 35.85 -65.17 49.69
CA MET A 1 36.26 -63.87 50.25
C MET A 1 36.78 -63.03 49.10
N ALA A 2 36.02 -61.99 48.73
CA ALA A 2 36.37 -60.82 47.91
C ALA A 2 36.84 -61.00 46.44
N ASP A 3 35.87 -60.97 45.52
CA ASP A 3 35.69 -60.00 44.42
C ASP A 3 36.94 -59.43 43.70
N SER A 4 37.19 -59.91 42.47
CA SER A 4 38.00 -59.18 41.48
C SER A 4 37.09 -58.39 40.53
N ASN A 5 36.73 -57.17 40.91
CA ASN A 5 36.05 -56.23 40.02
C ASN A 5 37.01 -55.75 38.91
N SER A 6 36.79 -56.21 37.68
CA SER A 6 37.41 -55.62 36.49
C SER A 6 36.70 -54.30 36.17
N PRO A 7 37.40 -53.19 35.88
CA PRO A 7 36.74 -51.93 35.55
C PRO A 7 36.01 -52.03 34.19
N PRO A 8 34.86 -51.35 34.01
CA PRO A 8 34.13 -51.37 32.75
C PRO A 8 34.96 -50.69 31.65
N ASN A 9 35.08 -51.37 30.51
CA ASN A 9 35.77 -50.85 29.33
C ASN A 9 34.87 -49.78 28.68
N VAL A 10 35.01 -48.53 29.10
CA VAL A 10 34.29 -47.39 28.52
C VAL A 10 35.01 -46.97 27.24
N SER A 11 34.51 -47.40 26.10
CA SER A 11 34.93 -46.93 24.79
C SER A 11 34.61 -45.43 24.64
N TYR A 12 35.60 -44.57 24.82
CA TYR A 12 35.48 -43.13 24.59
C TYR A 12 35.48 -42.87 23.07
N GLU A 13 34.30 -42.93 22.41
CA GLU A 13 34.17 -42.38 21.07
C GLU A 13 34.43 -40.87 21.13
N ARG A 14 35.45 -40.41 20.40
CA ARG A 14 35.74 -38.97 20.34
C ARG A 14 34.54 -38.26 19.71
N PRO A 15 34.01 -37.21 20.33
CA PRO A 15 32.84 -36.53 19.78
C PRO A 15 33.15 -35.98 18.38
N PHE A 16 32.16 -36.02 17.49
CA PHE A 16 32.28 -35.62 16.07
C PHE A 16 32.85 -34.20 15.88
N TYR A 17 32.63 -33.29 16.83
CA TYR A 17 33.18 -31.93 16.84
C TYR A 17 34.67 -31.84 17.18
N ALA A 18 35.27 -32.88 17.76
CA ALA A 18 36.70 -32.96 18.10
C ALA A 18 37.56 -33.52 16.94
N GLN A 19 36.95 -33.84 15.79
CA GLN A 19 37.68 -34.27 14.61
C GLN A 19 38.25 -33.05 13.86
N THR A 20 39.54 -33.05 13.55
CA THR A 20 40.24 -31.91 12.91
C THR A 20 39.57 -31.45 11.61
N ARG A 21 38.96 -32.37 10.86
CA ARG A 21 38.19 -32.09 9.64
C ARG A 21 36.96 -31.22 9.89
N PHE A 22 36.27 -31.41 11.01
CA PHE A 22 35.12 -30.59 11.39
C PHE A 22 35.55 -29.15 11.67
N LEU A 23 36.66 -28.95 12.39
CA LEU A 23 37.21 -27.62 12.67
C LEU A 23 37.61 -26.88 11.38
N PHE A 24 38.24 -27.57 10.43
CA PHE A 24 38.57 -26.97 9.13
C PHE A 24 37.32 -26.57 8.33
N VAL A 25 36.29 -27.42 8.29
CA VAL A 25 35.03 -27.12 7.60
C VAL A 25 34.30 -25.97 8.28
N ALA A 26 34.25 -25.96 9.62
CA ALA A 26 33.64 -24.88 10.38
C ALA A 26 34.37 -23.54 10.18
N LEU A 27 35.70 -23.55 10.14
CA LEU A 27 36.51 -22.36 9.89
C LEU A 27 36.33 -21.85 8.46
N LEU A 28 36.25 -22.75 7.47
CA LEU A 28 35.97 -22.38 6.08
C LEU A 28 34.56 -21.79 5.96
N LEU A 29 33.56 -22.39 6.59
CA LEU A 29 32.19 -21.84 6.62
C LEU A 29 32.16 -20.47 7.31
N ALA A 30 32.85 -20.32 8.44
CA ALA A 30 32.96 -19.05 9.14
C ALA A 30 33.63 -17.99 8.25
N ALA A 31 34.70 -18.34 7.54
CA ALA A 31 35.36 -17.44 6.61
C ALA A 31 34.45 -17.03 5.44
N VAL A 32 33.69 -17.98 4.87
CA VAL A 32 32.70 -17.70 3.83
C VAL A 32 31.57 -16.81 4.34
N TYR A 33 31.04 -17.08 5.54
CA TYR A 33 30.00 -16.25 6.16
C TYR A 33 30.50 -14.85 6.52
N SER A 34 31.70 -14.73 7.08
CA SER A 34 32.32 -13.44 7.37
C SER A 34 32.62 -12.65 6.10
N TYR A 35 33.08 -13.32 5.04
CA TYR A 35 33.25 -12.70 3.74
C TYR A 35 31.91 -12.23 3.17
N GLY A 36 30.88 -13.08 3.21
CA GLY A 36 29.52 -12.74 2.83
C GLY A 36 29.02 -11.51 3.56
N TRP A 37 29.10 -11.51 4.90
CA TRP A 37 28.68 -10.40 5.75
C TRP A 37 29.35 -9.07 5.40
N ARG A 38 30.66 -9.12 5.10
CA ARG A 38 31.44 -7.96 4.68
C ARG A 38 31.03 -7.45 3.29
N VAL A 39 30.79 -8.36 2.34
CA VAL A 39 30.35 -8.02 0.98
C VAL A 39 28.92 -7.47 0.96
N THR A 40 28.06 -7.96 1.84
CA THR A 40 26.67 -7.49 1.98
C THR A 40 26.52 -6.24 2.83
N GLU A 41 27.62 -5.72 3.38
CA GLU A 41 27.66 -4.50 4.21
C GLU A 41 26.54 -4.49 5.28
N ILE A 42 26.30 -5.64 5.93
CA ILE A 42 25.20 -5.74 6.89
C ILE A 42 25.61 -5.00 8.17
N GLU A 43 25.06 -3.80 8.33
CA GLU A 43 25.21 -2.96 9.53
C GLU A 43 23.99 -3.08 10.44
N PRO A 44 23.99 -3.97 11.46
CA PRO A 44 22.85 -4.14 12.35
C PRO A 44 22.52 -2.87 13.16
N GLY A 45 23.47 -1.93 13.27
CA GLY A 45 23.25 -0.63 13.90
C GLY A 45 22.30 0.28 13.12
N GLU A 46 22.30 0.22 11.79
CA GLU A 46 21.38 1.01 10.96
C GLU A 46 19.93 0.59 11.17
N LEU A 47 19.68 -0.72 11.33
CA LEU A 47 18.34 -1.24 11.62
C LEU A 47 17.74 -0.67 12.92
N VAL A 48 18.58 -0.43 13.93
CA VAL A 48 18.16 0.19 15.20
C VAL A 48 18.00 1.69 15.05
N ARG A 49 18.89 2.37 14.31
CA ARG A 49 18.80 3.80 14.04
C ARG A 49 17.51 4.14 13.27
N ASP A 50 17.19 3.33 12.27
CA ASP A 50 16.11 3.57 11.33
C ASP A 50 14.76 3.00 11.81
N ILE A 51 14.72 2.43 13.03
CA ILE A 51 13.50 1.89 13.63
C ILE A 51 12.38 2.94 13.75
N HIS A 52 12.74 4.23 13.80
CA HIS A 52 11.78 5.33 13.82
C HIS A 52 10.99 5.47 12.51
N LEU A 53 11.53 4.98 11.37
CA LEU A 53 10.85 5.00 10.07
C LEU A 53 9.79 3.90 10.01
N VAL A 54 10.07 2.76 10.65
CA VAL A 54 9.19 1.57 10.64
C VAL A 54 8.10 1.68 11.69
N LYS A 55 8.39 2.31 12.84
CA LYS A 55 7.44 2.49 13.94
C LYS A 55 6.07 3.06 13.51
N PRO A 56 5.95 4.13 12.71
CA PRO A 56 4.64 4.62 12.27
C PRO A 56 3.93 3.61 11.38
N LEU A 57 4.62 2.96 10.45
CA LEU A 57 4.03 1.95 9.57
C LEU A 57 3.48 0.76 10.35
N VAL A 58 4.24 0.25 11.33
CA VAL A 58 3.79 -0.84 12.21
C VAL A 58 2.62 -0.40 13.08
N ARG A 59 2.65 0.83 13.62
CA ARG A 59 1.55 1.37 14.41
C ARG A 59 0.28 1.45 13.59
N ASP A 60 0.37 1.96 12.37
CA ASP A 60 -0.76 2.15 11.47
C ASP A 60 -1.31 0.80 10.97
N LEU A 61 -0.45 -0.21 10.81
CA LEU A 61 -0.86 -1.60 10.54
C LEU A 61 -1.62 -2.23 11.72
N LEU A 62 -1.19 -1.93 12.96
CA LEU A 62 -1.81 -2.47 14.18
C LEU A 62 -3.09 -1.75 14.59
N HIS A 63 -3.32 -0.52 14.09
CA HIS A 63 -4.52 0.27 14.36
C HIS A 63 -5.21 0.61 13.04
N PRO A 64 -5.84 -0.38 12.38
CA PRO A 64 -6.54 -0.13 11.14
C PRO A 64 -7.70 0.83 11.37
N ASP A 65 -7.91 1.72 10.41
CA ASP A 65 -9.05 2.62 10.40
C ASP A 65 -10.31 1.84 9.98
N LEU A 66 -10.99 1.24 10.96
CA LEU A 66 -12.17 0.39 10.72
C LEU A 66 -13.48 1.18 10.73
N LEU A 67 -13.55 2.19 11.60
CA LEU A 67 -14.76 2.95 11.90
C LEU A 67 -14.41 4.44 11.91
N THR A 68 -15.08 5.19 11.04
CA THR A 68 -14.97 6.64 10.97
C THR A 68 -16.30 7.28 11.35
N PHE A 69 -16.26 8.54 11.75
CA PHE A 69 -17.47 9.34 11.92
C PHE A 69 -17.89 9.89 10.56
N GLU A 70 -19.19 9.92 10.30
CA GLU A 70 -19.70 10.65 9.16
C GLU A 70 -19.29 12.12 9.30
N THR A 71 -18.73 12.67 8.24
CA THR A 71 -18.27 14.06 8.25
C THR A 71 -18.96 14.77 7.11
N GLU A 72 -19.72 15.80 7.46
CA GLU A 72 -20.41 16.62 6.48
C GLU A 72 -19.54 17.85 6.19
N LYS A 73 -19.52 18.24 4.91
CA LYS A 73 -18.67 19.33 4.41
C LYS A 73 -19.53 20.48 3.95
N GLU A 74 -19.29 21.65 4.52
CA GLU A 74 -19.79 22.91 4.00
C GLU A 74 -18.62 23.68 3.39
N SER A 75 -18.77 24.13 2.15
CA SER A 75 -17.70 24.85 1.48
C SER A 75 -18.20 26.05 0.72
N ALA A 76 -17.40 27.11 0.71
CA ALA A 76 -17.61 28.29 -0.11
C ALA A 76 -16.34 28.58 -0.92
N ASN A 77 -16.53 28.96 -2.18
CA ASN A 77 -15.46 29.17 -3.14
C ASN A 77 -15.33 30.66 -3.45
N ALA A 78 -14.10 31.13 -3.57
CA ALA A 78 -13.79 32.42 -4.17
C ALA A 78 -12.69 32.24 -5.22
N PHE A 79 -12.83 32.93 -6.34
CA PHE A 79 -11.87 32.85 -7.45
C PHE A 79 -10.78 33.90 -7.29
N PHE A 80 -9.55 33.49 -7.60
CA PHE A 80 -8.37 34.35 -7.65
C PHE A 80 -7.61 34.12 -8.95
N VAL A 81 -7.18 35.20 -9.61
CA VAL A 81 -6.46 35.17 -10.88
C VAL A 81 -5.07 35.74 -10.66
N LEU A 82 -4.02 35.00 -11.05
CA LEU A 82 -2.65 35.51 -10.97
C LEU A 82 -2.46 36.65 -11.97
N SER A 83 -1.97 37.80 -11.51
CA SER A 83 -1.90 39.04 -12.30
C SER A 83 -1.05 38.93 -13.56
N SER A 84 -0.20 37.90 -13.67
CA SER A 84 0.62 37.62 -14.86
C SER A 84 -0.16 37.01 -16.03
N GLN A 85 -1.41 36.59 -15.83
CA GLN A 85 -2.24 35.96 -16.86
C GLN A 85 -3.59 36.66 -16.91
N GLN A 86 -3.72 37.60 -17.85
CA GLN A 86 -4.91 38.41 -18.05
C GLN A 86 -6.00 37.61 -18.77
N SER A 87 -6.70 36.75 -18.04
CA SER A 87 -7.91 36.08 -18.49
C SER A 87 -9.10 36.54 -17.65
N GLN A 88 -10.21 36.82 -18.33
CA GLN A 88 -11.45 37.33 -17.75
C GLN A 88 -11.85 36.56 -16.49
N VAL A 89 -12.06 37.30 -15.39
CA VAL A 89 -12.69 36.78 -14.17
C VAL A 89 -14.08 36.28 -14.58
N PRO A 90 -14.41 34.98 -14.42
CA PRO A 90 -15.76 34.50 -14.64
C PRO A 90 -16.74 35.33 -13.79
N PRO A 91 -17.93 35.69 -14.30
CA PRO A 91 -18.88 36.48 -13.52
C PRO A 91 -19.16 35.76 -12.19
N LEU A 92 -19.03 36.49 -11.07
CA LEU A 92 -19.41 35.99 -9.76
C LEU A 92 -20.88 35.58 -9.83
N LYS A 93 -21.13 34.28 -9.88
CA LYS A 93 -22.48 33.74 -9.69
C LYS A 93 -22.80 33.99 -8.23
N ASN A 94 -23.63 35.00 -7.95
CA ASN A 94 -24.13 35.25 -6.61
C ASN A 94 -24.72 33.93 -6.08
N ALA A 95 -24.09 33.40 -5.04
CA ALA A 95 -24.57 32.21 -4.36
C ALA A 95 -25.80 32.60 -3.56
N ASP A 96 -26.94 32.64 -4.23
CA ASP A 96 -28.24 32.83 -3.58
C ASP A 96 -28.44 31.64 -2.63
N SER A 97 -28.44 31.92 -1.32
CA SER A 97 -28.72 31.01 -0.18
C SER A 97 -27.63 30.03 0.28
N GLY A 98 -26.36 30.45 0.38
CA GLY A 98 -25.29 29.66 1.02
C GLY A 98 -24.20 30.52 1.69
N PRO A 99 -23.19 29.89 2.34
CA PRO A 99 -22.05 30.60 2.91
C PRO A 99 -21.30 31.36 1.81
N SER A 100 -21.02 32.64 2.05
CA SER A 100 -20.31 33.52 1.12
C SER A 100 -18.87 33.67 1.56
N PHE A 101 -17.94 33.59 0.60
CA PHE A 101 -16.52 33.76 0.83
C PHE A 101 -15.99 34.83 -0.13
N VAL A 102 -15.39 35.88 0.43
CA VAL A 102 -14.99 37.08 -0.29
C VAL A 102 -13.51 37.35 -0.04
N LEU A 103 -12.79 37.62 -1.14
CA LEU A 103 -11.39 38.03 -1.13
C LEU A 103 -11.31 39.55 -1.21
N SER A 104 -10.41 40.18 -0.45
CA SER A 104 -10.16 41.63 -0.58
C SER A 104 -9.53 41.99 -1.93
N LYS A 105 -8.82 41.03 -2.54
CA LYS A 105 -8.21 41.14 -3.87
C LYS A 105 -8.44 39.86 -4.64
N HIS A 106 -8.94 39.97 -5.87
CA HIS A 106 -9.13 38.84 -6.78
C HIS A 106 -7.97 38.65 -7.76
N THR A 107 -6.99 39.56 -7.73
CA THR A 107 -5.78 39.53 -8.55
C THR A 107 -4.55 39.90 -7.74
N GLY A 108 -3.40 39.28 -8.05
CA GLY A 108 -2.13 39.52 -7.35
C GLY A 108 -0.99 38.60 -7.80
N GLN A 109 0.15 38.70 -7.13
CA GLN A 109 1.35 37.90 -7.38
C GLN A 109 1.55 36.85 -6.27
N THR A 110 2.42 35.87 -6.52
CA THR A 110 2.82 34.90 -5.50
C THR A 110 3.52 35.61 -4.35
N GLY A 111 3.17 35.26 -3.10
CA GLY A 111 3.67 35.94 -1.91
C GLY A 111 2.88 37.18 -1.47
N ASP A 112 1.87 37.63 -2.22
CA ASP A 112 1.00 38.71 -1.77
C ASP A 112 0.12 38.27 -0.59
N SER A 113 -0.03 39.16 0.40
CA SER A 113 -1.02 38.99 1.47
C SER A 113 -2.40 39.47 1.01
N ILE A 114 -3.41 38.63 1.23
CA ILE A 114 -4.80 38.89 0.87
C ILE A 114 -5.68 38.64 2.09
N ASN A 115 -6.58 39.58 2.37
CA ASN A 115 -7.57 39.38 3.41
C ASN A 115 -8.75 38.59 2.85
N VAL A 116 -9.10 37.52 3.54
CA VAL A 116 -10.26 36.69 3.27
C VAL A 116 -11.31 36.88 4.36
N SER A 117 -12.56 36.99 3.93
CA SER A 117 -13.72 37.09 4.82
C SER A 117 -14.76 36.07 4.40
N GLY A 118 -15.21 35.27 5.35
CA GLY A 118 -16.37 34.40 5.18
C GLY A 118 -17.57 34.91 5.97
N LYS A 119 -18.77 34.76 5.42
CA LYS A 119 -20.04 35.06 6.09
C LYS A 119 -21.06 33.96 5.85
N GLY A 120 -21.89 33.68 6.86
CA GLY A 120 -22.97 32.69 6.77
C GLY A 120 -22.52 31.25 6.88
N PHE A 121 -21.35 31.01 7.48
CA PHE A 121 -20.91 29.66 7.84
C PHE A 121 -21.53 29.24 9.16
N ARG A 122 -21.44 27.95 9.51
CA ARG A 122 -21.89 27.45 10.81
C ARG A 122 -21.20 28.18 11.99
N PRO A 123 -21.93 28.66 13.02
CA PRO A 123 -21.33 29.31 14.20
C PRO A 123 -20.47 28.36 15.05
N HIS A 124 -19.42 28.90 15.69
CA HIS A 124 -18.50 28.18 16.60
C HIS A 124 -17.88 26.91 15.98
N ALA A 125 -17.64 26.92 14.67
CA ALA A 125 -17.07 25.82 13.94
C ALA A 125 -15.62 26.13 13.54
N ASN A 126 -14.79 25.09 13.52
CA ASN A 126 -13.43 25.19 13.00
C ASN A 126 -13.41 24.65 11.57
N GLY A 127 -12.74 25.36 10.67
CA GLY A 127 -12.58 25.00 9.27
C GLY A 127 -11.15 25.21 8.80
N THR A 128 -10.88 24.80 7.56
CA THR A 128 -9.59 25.00 6.91
C THR A 128 -9.79 25.78 5.61
N ILE A 129 -8.89 26.74 5.37
CA ILE A 129 -8.78 27.43 4.10
C ILE A 129 -7.77 26.66 3.27
N ALA A 130 -8.19 26.23 2.09
CA ALA A 130 -7.34 25.53 1.15
C ALA A 130 -7.31 26.26 -0.20
N TRP A 131 -6.12 26.31 -0.78
CA TRP A 131 -5.89 26.84 -2.10
C TRP A 131 -5.88 25.70 -3.10
N PHE A 132 -6.68 25.82 -4.16
CA PHE A 132 -6.74 24.87 -5.25
C PHE A 132 -6.18 25.52 -6.51
N ASN A 133 -5.20 24.86 -7.12
CA ASN A 133 -4.66 25.30 -8.41
C ASN A 133 -5.54 24.83 -9.58
N SER A 134 -5.15 25.17 -10.80
CA SER A 134 -5.90 24.81 -12.02
C SER A 134 -5.97 23.29 -12.30
N ILE A 135 -5.25 22.47 -11.53
CA ILE A 135 -5.29 20.99 -11.59
C ILE A 135 -5.94 20.39 -10.32
N GLU A 136 -6.70 21.19 -9.56
CA GLU A 136 -7.40 20.80 -8.32
C GLU A 136 -6.49 20.24 -7.21
N GLN A 137 -5.19 20.55 -7.25
CA GLN A 137 -4.29 20.19 -6.16
C GLN A 137 -4.53 21.10 -4.95
N GLU A 138 -4.74 20.49 -3.79
CA GLU A 138 -4.98 21.18 -2.52
C GLU A 138 -3.68 21.65 -1.86
N TYR A 139 -3.64 22.92 -1.46
CA TYR A 139 -2.59 23.50 -0.63
C TYR A 139 -3.21 24.18 0.60
N PRO A 140 -3.05 23.63 1.81
CA PRO A 140 -3.67 24.20 3.02
C PRO A 140 -3.02 25.55 3.37
N LEU A 141 -3.85 26.59 3.52
CA LEU A 141 -3.43 27.95 3.88
C LEU A 141 -3.58 28.26 5.38
N GLY A 142 -4.33 27.43 6.11
CA GLY A 142 -4.49 27.52 7.56
C GLY A 142 -5.92 27.29 8.04
N SER A 143 -6.08 27.11 9.35
CA SER A 143 -7.36 26.78 10.00
C SER A 143 -8.06 28.00 10.60
N PHE A 144 -9.32 28.27 10.28
CA PHE A 144 -10.09 29.38 10.86
C PHE A 144 -11.15 28.87 11.85
N ALA A 145 -11.59 29.75 12.74
CA ALA A 145 -12.74 29.54 13.61
C ALA A 145 -13.81 30.58 13.28
N THR A 146 -15.06 30.17 13.23
CA THR A 146 -16.20 31.08 13.02
C THR A 146 -16.70 31.65 14.34
N ASP A 147 -17.16 32.90 14.31
CA ASP A 147 -17.79 33.55 15.45
C ASP A 147 -19.24 33.06 15.69
N ALA A 148 -19.93 33.68 16.65
CA ALA A 148 -21.32 33.35 16.98
C ALA A 148 -22.31 33.64 15.83
N ASP A 149 -21.93 34.51 14.89
CA ASP A 149 -22.71 34.91 13.73
C ASP A 149 -22.26 34.16 12.45
N GLY A 150 -21.31 33.21 12.57
CA GLY A 150 -20.83 32.42 11.43
C GLY A 150 -19.85 33.14 10.50
N ASN A 151 -19.23 34.23 10.96
CA ASN A 151 -18.26 34.99 10.19
C ASN A 151 -16.82 34.68 10.61
N PHE A 152 -15.90 34.90 9.69
CA PHE A 152 -14.47 34.88 10.00
C PHE A 152 -13.69 35.86 9.12
N HIS A 153 -12.55 36.31 9.63
CA HIS A 153 -11.61 37.16 8.94
C HIS A 153 -10.19 36.65 9.14
N ARG A 154 -9.44 36.52 8.05
CA ARG A 154 -8.04 36.08 8.12
C ARG A 154 -7.22 36.66 6.98
N GLU A 155 -5.94 36.85 7.22
CA GLU A 155 -4.96 37.15 6.17
C GLU A 155 -4.33 35.84 5.69
N ILE A 156 -4.32 35.63 4.37
CA ILE A 156 -3.68 34.49 3.71
C ILE A 156 -2.61 34.99 2.75
N ILE A 157 -1.58 34.18 2.53
CA ILE A 157 -0.49 34.48 1.60
C ILE A 157 -0.69 33.61 0.36
N VAL A 158 -0.57 34.22 -0.82
CA VAL A 158 -0.64 33.48 -2.10
C VAL A 158 0.53 32.49 -2.17
N PRO A 159 0.29 31.17 -2.31
CA PRO A 159 1.36 30.17 -2.31
C PRO A 159 2.38 30.41 -3.44
N PRO A 160 3.69 30.24 -3.19
CA PRO A 160 4.71 30.33 -4.24
C PRO A 160 4.58 29.20 -5.30
N THR A 161 3.85 28.14 -4.96
CA THR A 161 3.50 27.00 -5.81
C THR A 161 2.30 27.27 -6.73
N ALA A 162 1.62 28.41 -6.61
CA ALA A 162 0.47 28.74 -7.46
C ALA A 162 0.89 28.89 -8.93
N LYS A 163 0.34 28.03 -9.80
CA LYS A 163 0.60 28.00 -11.25
C LYS A 163 -0.72 27.79 -12.01
N GLY A 164 -0.89 28.48 -13.14
CA GLY A 164 -2.10 28.43 -13.99
C GLY A 164 -2.99 29.68 -13.87
N SER A 165 -3.89 29.88 -14.83
CA SER A 165 -4.61 31.15 -15.03
C SER A 165 -5.73 31.40 -14.02
N THR A 166 -6.36 30.34 -13.52
CA THR A 166 -7.48 30.44 -12.59
C THR A 166 -7.16 29.60 -11.36
N GLN A 167 -7.17 30.25 -10.20
CA GLN A 167 -6.96 29.63 -8.90
C GLN A 167 -8.26 29.74 -8.11
N THR A 168 -8.58 28.73 -7.31
CA THR A 168 -9.77 28.74 -6.47
C THR A 168 -9.36 28.67 -5.02
N VAL A 169 -9.81 29.63 -4.22
CA VAL A 169 -9.66 29.60 -2.77
C VAL A 169 -10.95 29.05 -2.20
N ARG A 170 -10.86 27.94 -1.45
CA ARG A 170 -12.02 27.29 -0.84
C ARG A 170 -11.87 27.34 0.67
N ALA A 171 -12.89 27.85 1.33
CA ALA A 171 -13.07 27.66 2.76
C ALA A 171 -13.91 26.39 2.95
N VAL A 172 -13.39 25.41 3.69
CA VAL A 172 -14.07 24.14 3.97
C VAL A 172 -14.27 24.00 5.48
N LEU A 173 -15.50 23.79 5.92
CA LEU A 173 -15.83 23.32 7.26
C LEU A 173 -16.10 21.82 7.16
N GLU A 174 -15.39 21.03 7.97
CA GLU A 174 -15.72 19.63 8.23
C GLU A 174 -16.22 19.54 9.67
N TRP A 175 -17.39 18.93 9.87
CA TRP A 175 -17.83 18.54 11.21
C TRP A 175 -18.26 17.08 11.21
N GLN A 176 -17.97 16.42 12.33
CA GLN A 176 -18.40 15.05 12.57
C GLN A 176 -19.90 15.07 12.88
N THR A 177 -20.72 14.49 12.00
CA THR A 177 -22.07 14.06 12.34
C THR A 177 -21.92 12.75 13.12
N GLY A 178 -22.52 12.68 14.32
CA GLY A 178 -22.18 11.70 15.36
C GLY A 178 -22.50 10.23 15.05
N GLU A 179 -22.78 9.88 13.80
CA GLU A 179 -23.06 8.50 13.39
C GLU A 179 -21.75 7.78 13.04
N TRP A 180 -21.59 6.59 13.64
CA TRP A 180 -20.51 5.68 13.33
C TRP A 180 -20.76 5.04 11.95
N ARG A 181 -19.78 5.12 11.06
CA ARG A 181 -19.81 4.45 9.76
C ARG A 181 -18.59 3.59 9.57
N VAL A 182 -18.78 2.51 8.81
CA VAL A 182 -17.66 1.71 8.32
C VAL A 182 -16.82 2.57 7.39
N SER A 183 -15.52 2.62 7.65
CA SER A 183 -14.56 3.39 6.87
C SER A 183 -14.57 2.95 5.40
N ASP A 184 -14.32 3.89 4.49
CA ASP A 184 -14.27 3.58 3.06
C ASP A 184 -13.07 2.69 2.72
N THR A 185 -11.99 2.81 3.50
CA THR A 185 -10.81 1.93 3.43
C THR A 185 -11.17 0.49 3.75
N LEU A 186 -11.97 0.24 4.80
CA LEU A 186 -12.41 -1.11 5.15
C LEU A 186 -13.30 -1.71 4.08
N LYS A 187 -14.28 -0.95 3.55
CA LYS A 187 -15.15 -1.43 2.46
C LYS A 187 -14.34 -1.81 1.22
N LEU A 188 -13.45 -0.92 0.77
CA LEU A 188 -12.60 -1.17 -0.39
C LEU A 188 -11.70 -2.40 -0.16
N THR A 189 -11.10 -2.52 1.01
CA THR A 189 -10.24 -3.66 1.34
C THR A 189 -11.05 -4.96 1.36
N MET A 190 -12.25 -4.95 1.94
CA MET A 190 -13.15 -6.09 1.96
C MET A 190 -13.57 -6.52 0.55
N ASP A 191 -13.90 -5.56 -0.31
CA ASP A 191 -14.23 -5.80 -1.72
C ASP A 191 -13.07 -6.47 -2.45
N LYS A 192 -11.83 -5.99 -2.24
CA LYS A 192 -10.62 -6.58 -2.85
C LYS A 192 -10.24 -7.94 -2.29
N MET A 193 -10.48 -8.19 -1.00
CA MET A 193 -10.30 -9.51 -0.41
C MET A 193 -11.31 -10.50 -1.01
N MET A 194 -12.58 -10.12 -1.14
CA MET A 194 -13.61 -10.95 -1.78
C MET A 194 -13.28 -11.23 -3.25
N GLU A 195 -12.85 -10.21 -4.00
CA GLU A 195 -12.39 -10.36 -5.39
C GLU A 195 -11.26 -11.41 -5.48
N THR A 196 -10.26 -11.36 -4.60
CA THR A 196 -9.15 -12.31 -4.56
C THR A 196 -9.63 -13.74 -4.27
N VAL A 197 -10.56 -13.91 -3.32
CA VAL A 197 -11.14 -15.22 -3.01
C VAL A 197 -11.91 -15.79 -4.19
N PHE A 198 -12.71 -14.98 -4.88
CA PHE A 198 -13.44 -15.42 -6.07
C PHE A 198 -12.52 -15.81 -7.22
N LEU A 199 -11.44 -15.05 -7.46
CA LEU A 199 -10.43 -15.41 -8.46
C LEU A 199 -9.76 -16.75 -8.12
N ALA A 200 -9.35 -16.94 -6.87
CA ALA A 200 -8.75 -18.20 -6.42
C ALA A 200 -9.72 -19.40 -6.55
N LEU A 201 -10.99 -19.22 -6.17
CA LEU A 201 -12.02 -20.25 -6.32
C LEU A 201 -12.29 -20.59 -7.79
N MET A 202 -12.28 -19.59 -8.68
CA MET A 202 -12.46 -19.83 -10.10
C MET A 202 -11.26 -20.55 -10.72
N ALA A 203 -10.04 -20.10 -10.42
CA ALA A 203 -8.80 -20.73 -10.88
C ALA A 203 -8.72 -22.21 -10.45
N THR A 204 -9.02 -22.50 -9.19
CA THR A 204 -9.03 -23.88 -8.68
C THR A 204 -10.12 -24.73 -9.32
N THR A 205 -11.31 -24.16 -9.57
CA THR A 205 -12.40 -24.84 -10.28
C THR A 205 -11.99 -25.22 -11.70
N PHE A 206 -11.46 -24.28 -12.48
CA PHE A 206 -10.95 -24.56 -13.83
C PHE A 206 -9.77 -25.54 -13.80
N SER A 207 -8.87 -25.39 -12.83
CA SER A 207 -7.77 -26.31 -12.63
C SER A 207 -8.25 -27.74 -12.38
N ILE A 208 -9.32 -27.96 -11.61
CA ILE A 208 -9.86 -29.31 -11.38
C ILE A 208 -10.40 -29.92 -12.67
N PHE A 209 -11.13 -29.14 -13.48
CA PHE A 209 -11.68 -29.64 -14.76
C PHE A 209 -10.60 -30.13 -15.72
N VAL A 210 -9.43 -29.48 -15.75
CA VAL A 210 -8.31 -29.88 -16.62
C VAL A 210 -7.41 -30.91 -15.94
N ALA A 211 -7.08 -30.72 -14.66
CA ALA A 211 -6.14 -31.59 -13.95
C ALA A 211 -6.74 -32.97 -13.65
N ALA A 212 -8.05 -33.07 -13.39
CA ALA A 212 -8.68 -34.36 -13.13
C ALA A 212 -8.49 -35.36 -14.28
N PRO A 213 -8.90 -35.09 -15.54
CA PRO A 213 -8.70 -36.03 -16.65
C PRO A 213 -7.20 -36.28 -16.92
N LEU A 214 -6.38 -35.23 -16.86
CA LEU A 214 -4.94 -35.35 -17.10
C LEU A 214 -4.23 -36.18 -16.01
N SER A 215 -4.76 -36.20 -14.78
CA SER A 215 -4.23 -37.03 -13.68
C SER A 215 -4.39 -38.53 -13.94
N PHE A 216 -5.49 -38.95 -14.58
CA PHE A 216 -5.69 -40.35 -14.96
C PHE A 216 -4.70 -40.78 -16.05
N LEU A 217 -4.40 -39.90 -17.01
CA LEU A 217 -3.37 -40.14 -18.03
C LEU A 217 -1.94 -40.16 -17.43
N GLY A 218 -1.73 -39.46 -16.31
CA GLY A 218 -0.48 -39.48 -15.55
C GLY A 218 -0.38 -40.60 -14.51
N ALA A 219 -1.41 -41.46 -14.37
CA ALA A 219 -1.44 -42.49 -13.34
C ALA A 219 -0.71 -43.77 -13.80
N ARG A 220 0.34 -44.17 -13.08
CA ARG A 220 1.14 -45.35 -13.42
C ARG A 220 0.32 -46.65 -13.46
N ASN A 221 -0.67 -46.81 -12.59
CA ASN A 221 -1.46 -48.05 -12.55
C ASN A 221 -2.30 -48.26 -13.82
N LEU A 222 -2.77 -47.17 -14.45
CA LEU A 222 -3.68 -47.23 -15.60
C LEU A 222 -2.92 -47.30 -16.93
N MET A 223 -1.73 -46.71 -16.99
CA MET A 223 -1.06 -46.41 -18.27
C MET A 223 0.18 -47.26 -18.56
N THR A 224 0.62 -48.13 -17.66
CA THR A 224 1.85 -48.94 -17.87
C THR A 224 1.60 -50.29 -18.59
N GLY A 225 0.38 -50.54 -19.08
CA GLY A 225 0.03 -51.81 -19.71
C GLY A 225 0.53 -52.00 -21.15
N ASN A 226 0.69 -50.92 -21.93
CA ASN A 226 1.04 -50.97 -23.35
C ASN A 226 2.09 -49.90 -23.70
N LEU A 227 2.88 -50.09 -24.77
CA LEU A 227 3.96 -49.17 -25.16
C LEU A 227 3.45 -47.74 -25.44
N THR A 228 2.29 -47.62 -26.11
CA THR A 228 1.63 -46.34 -26.40
C THR A 228 1.17 -45.62 -25.13
N ASN A 229 0.53 -46.33 -24.20
CA ASN A 229 0.07 -45.76 -22.94
C ASN A 229 1.24 -45.35 -22.04
N THR A 230 2.33 -46.12 -22.09
CA THR A 230 3.57 -45.80 -21.37
C THR A 230 4.19 -44.50 -21.91
N ALA A 231 4.17 -44.29 -23.22
CA ALA A 231 4.62 -43.03 -23.82
C ALA A 231 3.75 -41.82 -23.41
N VAL A 232 2.42 -42.00 -23.34
CA VAL A 232 1.49 -40.97 -22.83
C VAL A 232 1.80 -40.63 -21.37
N TYR A 233 1.99 -41.66 -20.54
CA TYR A 233 2.37 -41.48 -19.13
C TYR A 233 3.63 -40.62 -18.98
N TYR A 234 4.71 -40.95 -19.69
CA TYR A 234 5.95 -40.19 -19.61
C TYR A 234 5.80 -38.77 -20.15
N THR A 235 5.01 -38.56 -21.20
CA THR A 235 4.71 -37.23 -21.75
C THR A 235 3.98 -36.35 -20.72
N ILE A 236 2.86 -36.83 -20.17
CA ILE A 236 2.08 -36.10 -19.16
C ILE A 236 2.92 -35.85 -17.90
N ARG A 237 3.70 -36.85 -17.46
CA ARG A 237 4.57 -36.70 -16.29
C ARG A 237 5.64 -35.65 -16.50
N THR A 238 6.22 -35.58 -17.70
CA THR A 238 7.20 -34.55 -18.06
C THR A 238 6.56 -33.17 -18.04
N ILE A 239 5.38 -33.00 -18.64
CA ILE A 239 4.63 -31.72 -18.61
C ILE A 239 4.37 -31.29 -17.16
N PHE A 240 3.87 -32.19 -16.30
CA PHE A 240 3.63 -31.89 -14.89
C PHE A 240 4.87 -31.54 -14.09
N ASN A 241 6.01 -32.14 -14.41
CA ASN A 241 7.27 -31.79 -13.77
C ASN A 241 7.77 -30.42 -14.22
N VAL A 242 7.65 -30.11 -15.52
CA VAL A 242 8.03 -28.80 -16.07
C VAL A 242 7.16 -27.70 -15.47
N LEU A 243 5.82 -27.81 -15.54
CA LEU A 243 4.88 -26.83 -15.01
C LEU A 243 5.09 -26.56 -13.52
N ARG A 244 5.49 -27.58 -12.74
CA ARG A 244 5.80 -27.41 -11.30
C ARG A 244 7.19 -26.85 -11.03
N SER A 245 8.10 -26.90 -12.00
CA SER A 245 9.47 -26.38 -11.83
C SER A 245 9.60 -24.91 -12.17
N VAL A 246 8.68 -24.36 -12.98
CA VAL A 246 8.70 -22.95 -13.34
C VAL A 246 8.31 -22.13 -12.12
N GLU A 247 9.10 -21.10 -11.84
CA GLU A 247 8.82 -20.16 -10.76
C GLU A 247 7.48 -19.44 -10.99
N PRO A 248 6.60 -19.36 -9.97
CA PRO A 248 5.30 -18.70 -10.13
C PRO A 248 5.39 -17.24 -10.61
N LEU A 249 6.44 -16.50 -10.22
CA LEU A 249 6.66 -15.13 -10.67
C LEU A 249 6.91 -15.05 -12.19
N ILE A 250 7.62 -16.01 -12.77
CA ILE A 250 7.84 -16.07 -14.22
C ILE A 250 6.50 -16.32 -14.93
N MET A 251 5.69 -17.25 -14.42
CA MET A 251 4.36 -17.52 -14.99
C MET A 251 3.48 -16.26 -14.92
N ALA A 252 3.47 -15.55 -13.79
CA ALA A 252 2.70 -14.31 -13.62
C ALA A 252 3.11 -13.25 -14.64
N ILE A 253 4.41 -13.06 -14.89
CA ILE A 253 4.90 -12.10 -15.89
C ILE A 253 4.51 -12.53 -17.31
N LEU A 254 4.63 -13.82 -17.65
CA LEU A 254 4.22 -14.33 -18.97
C LEU A 254 2.73 -14.14 -19.22
N PHE A 255 1.88 -14.44 -18.23
CA PHE A 255 0.42 -14.23 -18.33
C PHE A 255 0.05 -12.75 -18.38
N ALA A 256 0.73 -11.88 -17.62
CA ALA A 256 0.53 -10.44 -17.69
C ALA A 256 0.84 -9.87 -19.08
N VAL A 257 1.87 -10.37 -19.76
CA VAL A 257 2.21 -9.97 -21.14
C VAL A 257 1.23 -10.57 -22.14
N TRP A 258 0.77 -11.79 -21.93
CA TRP A 258 -0.11 -12.49 -22.87
C TRP A 258 -1.56 -12.00 -22.83
N VAL A 259 -2.13 -11.81 -21.64
CA VAL A 259 -3.55 -11.46 -21.41
C VAL A 259 -3.73 -9.99 -21.04
N GLY A 260 -2.67 -9.31 -20.61
CA GLY A 260 -2.70 -7.93 -20.11
C GLY A 260 -2.85 -7.86 -18.58
N ILE A 261 -2.60 -6.67 -18.03
CA ILE A 261 -2.76 -6.42 -16.59
C ILE A 261 -4.27 -6.37 -16.28
N GLY A 262 -4.77 -7.39 -15.60
CA GLY A 262 -6.18 -7.51 -15.23
C GLY A 262 -6.43 -8.75 -14.35
N PRO A 263 -7.67 -8.95 -13.88
CA PRO A 263 -8.02 -10.06 -12.98
C PRO A 263 -7.77 -11.44 -13.59
N PHE A 264 -7.76 -11.53 -14.93
CA PHE A 264 -7.43 -12.75 -15.66
C PHE A 264 -5.96 -13.16 -15.56
N ALA A 265 -5.03 -12.25 -15.24
CA ALA A 265 -3.62 -12.62 -15.06
C ALA A 265 -3.38 -13.47 -13.80
N GLY A 266 -4.34 -13.44 -12.86
CA GLY A 266 -4.28 -14.21 -11.61
C GLY A 266 -5.06 -15.53 -11.61
N VAL A 267 -5.74 -15.88 -12.71
CA VAL A 267 -6.60 -17.08 -12.84
C VAL A 267 -6.06 -18.07 -13.86
#